data_AF-A0A4R3L1G5-F1
#
_entry.id   AF-A0A4R3L1G5-F1
#
_cell.length_a   1.000
_cell.length_b   1.000
_cell.length_c   1.000
_cell.angle_alpha   90.00
_cell.angle_beta   90.00
_cell.angle_gamma   90.00
#
_symmetry.space_group_name_H-M   'P 1'
#
loop_
_entity.id
_entity.type
_entity.pdbx_description
1 polymer ?
#
loop_
_entity_poly.entity_id
_entity_poly.type
_entity_poly.pdbx_seq_one_letter_code
_entity_poly.pdbx_strand_id
1 'polypeptide(L)'
;MEMLRVPEVTERLKQNGIEVTDQVLRKWLREGDLKGIRASKKEGWKVSGDELERFISEKNPLYREVKRLKEENARLVGEIQQLKNELERLKSSPSTLASTPKPQKEKVARELRREEVHQIYINSMDVTSIPTDLYQGGAHAVFENAYKKLESLVFGENDVTDLYKPKTHKTRPYQCPGTGKNFGTPEKVILCLGGWLIEREIKSQKKKMTIRGNGIIEITKDEAMDIFSLATKKVKNVEIRRSMLSEYMGLLFPPSLFEKYETYQEASLTDLYDQESKKYICPMTHKKCRTSTLAAESLMKAILGKYKKVIEVVSDDDDDFYKYMD
;
A
#
# COMPACT_ATOMS: atom_id res chain seq x y z
N MET A 1 45.63 -18.65 5.36
CA MET A 1 44.87 -18.75 4.10
C MET A 1 44.33 -20.16 3.99
N GLU A 2 43.00 -20.30 4.00
CA GLU A 2 42.35 -21.59 3.76
C GLU A 2 42.58 -21.99 2.30
N MET A 3 43.11 -23.20 2.06
CA MET A 3 43.40 -23.71 0.72
C MET A 3 42.44 -24.85 0.42
N LEU A 4 41.55 -24.63 -0.53
CA LEU A 4 40.47 -25.53 -0.88
C LEU A 4 40.83 -26.41 -2.05
N ARG A 5 40.44 -27.68 -2.00
CA ARG A 5 40.55 -28.63 -3.12
C ARG A 5 39.40 -28.43 -4.10
N VAL A 6 39.59 -28.89 -5.33
CA VAL A 6 38.57 -28.82 -6.40
C VAL A 6 37.16 -29.23 -5.93
N PRO A 7 36.95 -30.35 -5.20
CA PRO A 7 35.60 -30.72 -4.76
C PRO A 7 34.97 -29.72 -3.78
N GLU A 8 35.77 -29.17 -2.86
CA GLU A 8 35.33 -28.18 -1.87
C GLU A 8 34.99 -26.84 -2.54
N VAL A 9 35.76 -26.48 -3.56
CA VAL A 9 35.51 -25.30 -4.40
C VAL A 9 34.21 -25.48 -5.19
N THR A 10 33.99 -26.64 -5.80
CA THR A 10 32.75 -26.96 -6.52
C THR A 10 31.53 -26.83 -5.60
N GLU A 11 31.63 -27.33 -4.37
CA GLU A 11 30.54 -27.24 -3.39
C GLU A 11 30.24 -25.79 -2.99
N ARG A 12 31.27 -24.98 -2.70
CA ARG A 12 31.10 -23.55 -2.40
C ARG A 12 30.53 -22.77 -3.58
N LEU A 13 30.87 -23.12 -4.82
CA LEU A 13 30.29 -22.48 -6.00
C LEU A 13 28.79 -22.79 -6.14
N LYS A 14 28.39 -24.05 -5.92
CA LYS A 14 26.97 -24.47 -5.94
C LYS A 14 26.14 -23.76 -4.87
N GLN A 15 26.66 -23.64 -3.65
CA GLN A 15 25.99 -22.93 -2.55
C GLN A 15 25.72 -21.44 -2.87
N ASN A 16 26.44 -20.89 -3.84
CA ASN A 16 26.31 -19.51 -4.30
C ASN A 16 25.63 -19.38 -5.67
N GLY A 17 24.95 -20.44 -6.12
CA GLY A 17 24.15 -20.46 -7.35
C GLY A 17 24.97 -20.60 -8.63
N ILE A 18 26.25 -20.97 -8.54
CA ILE A 18 27.13 -21.20 -9.68
C ILE A 18 27.26 -22.71 -9.88
N GLU A 19 26.42 -23.27 -10.73
CA GLU A 19 26.45 -24.71 -11.05
C GLU A 19 27.60 -25.02 -12.01
N VAL A 20 28.59 -25.75 -11.51
CA VAL A 20 29.75 -26.17 -12.30
C VAL A 20 30.14 -27.61 -12.00
N THR A 21 30.73 -28.26 -13.00
CA THR A 21 31.35 -29.58 -12.84
C THR A 21 32.84 -29.42 -12.55
N ASP A 22 33.43 -30.42 -11.89
CA ASP A 22 34.88 -30.46 -11.63
C ASP A 22 35.73 -30.32 -12.89
N GLN A 23 35.23 -30.76 -14.05
CA GLN A 23 35.93 -30.62 -15.34
C GLN A 23 35.99 -29.17 -15.80
N VAL A 24 34.89 -28.42 -15.68
CA VAL A 24 34.82 -26.99 -15.99
C VAL A 24 35.70 -26.21 -15.02
N LEU A 25 35.65 -26.54 -13.74
CA LEU A 25 36.50 -25.89 -12.73
C LEU A 25 37.99 -26.10 -13.02
N ARG A 26 38.39 -27.33 -13.40
CA ARG A 26 39.77 -27.63 -13.83
C ARG A 26 40.16 -26.93 -15.13
N LYS A 27 39.20 -26.60 -16.00
CA LYS A 27 39.43 -25.83 -17.21
C LYS A 27 39.76 -24.37 -16.85
N TRP A 28 38.95 -23.72 -16.02
CA TRP A 28 39.21 -22.37 -15.52
C TRP A 28 40.55 -22.23 -14.80
N LEU A 29 40.94 -23.24 -14.01
CA LEU A 29 42.24 -23.28 -13.34
C LEU A 29 43.42 -23.39 -14.31
N ARG A 30 43.23 -24.01 -15.49
CA ARG A 30 44.26 -24.09 -16.54
C ARG A 30 44.33 -22.83 -17.39
N GLU A 31 43.17 -22.23 -17.66
CA GLU A 31 43.03 -21.02 -18.48
C GLU A 31 43.39 -19.75 -17.71
N GLY A 32 43.42 -19.81 -16.37
CA GLY A 32 43.78 -18.70 -15.50
C GLY A 32 42.60 -17.83 -15.07
N ASP A 33 41.38 -18.18 -15.49
CA ASP A 33 40.13 -17.52 -15.08
C ASP A 33 39.91 -17.59 -13.56
N LEU A 34 40.35 -18.68 -12.94
CA LEU A 34 40.40 -18.85 -11.49
C LEU A 34 41.84 -19.15 -11.11
N LYS A 35 42.47 -18.31 -10.25
CA LYS A 35 43.85 -18.56 -9.85
C LYS A 35 43.90 -19.74 -8.87
N GLY A 36 44.85 -20.63 -9.08
CA GLY A 36 45.06 -21.77 -8.21
C GLY A 36 46.49 -22.25 -8.28
N ILE A 37 46.89 -22.99 -7.26
CA ILE A 37 48.22 -23.59 -7.17
C ILE A 37 48.05 -25.09 -7.42
N ARG A 38 48.79 -25.61 -8.40
CA ARG A 38 48.87 -27.05 -8.61
C ARG A 38 49.85 -27.64 -7.60
N ALA A 39 49.34 -28.32 -6.57
CA ALA A 39 50.16 -28.83 -5.48
C ALA A 39 51.01 -30.05 -5.91
N SER A 40 50.39 -31.07 -6.50
CA SER A 40 51.10 -32.24 -7.05
C SER A 40 50.21 -33.05 -8.01
N LYS A 41 50.77 -34.04 -8.70
CA LYS A 41 50.00 -34.93 -9.60
C LYS A 41 48.92 -35.73 -8.85
N LYS A 42 49.14 -36.06 -7.56
CA LYS A 42 48.19 -36.78 -6.69
C LYS A 42 47.21 -35.84 -6.00
N GLU A 43 47.65 -34.67 -5.54
CA GLU A 43 46.79 -33.73 -4.79
C GLU A 43 45.94 -32.82 -5.68
N GLY A 44 46.34 -32.62 -6.93
CA GLY A 44 45.61 -31.79 -7.88
C GLY A 44 45.77 -30.28 -7.63
N TRP A 45 44.72 -29.54 -7.93
CA TRP A 45 44.68 -28.07 -7.79
C TRP A 45 44.13 -27.66 -6.41
N LYS A 46 44.70 -26.58 -5.86
CA LYS A 46 44.22 -25.91 -4.67
C LYS A 46 43.96 -24.43 -4.96
N VAL A 47 42.88 -23.89 -4.40
CA VAL A 47 42.44 -22.51 -4.59
C VAL A 47 42.36 -21.85 -3.21
N SER A 48 42.90 -20.65 -3.06
CA SER A 48 42.76 -19.91 -1.81
C SER A 48 41.33 -19.41 -1.62
N GLY A 49 40.83 -19.42 -0.38
CA GLY A 49 39.49 -18.91 -0.05
C GLY A 49 39.23 -17.50 -0.60
N ASP A 50 40.19 -16.59 -0.48
CA ASP A 50 40.05 -15.19 -0.94
C ASP A 50 39.90 -15.07 -2.47
N GLU A 51 40.58 -15.96 -3.19
CA GLU A 51 40.52 -16.02 -4.65
C GLU A 51 39.17 -16.55 -5.12
N LEU A 52 38.68 -17.60 -4.45
CA LEU A 52 37.36 -18.14 -4.70
C LEU A 52 36.27 -17.10 -4.39
N GLU A 53 36.39 -16.37 -3.29
CA GLU A 53 35.47 -15.30 -2.90
C GLU A 53 35.42 -14.18 -3.95
N ARG A 54 36.59 -13.77 -4.46
CA ARG A 54 36.68 -12.81 -5.56
C ARG A 54 35.97 -13.32 -6.80
N PHE A 55 36.26 -14.56 -7.20
CA PHE A 55 35.66 -15.18 -8.38
C PHE A 55 34.14 -15.30 -8.28
N ILE A 56 33.61 -15.69 -7.11
CA ILE A 56 32.16 -15.75 -6.86
C ILE A 56 31.55 -14.35 -6.98
N SER A 57 32.20 -13.33 -6.40
CA SER A 57 31.73 -11.94 -6.49
C SER A 57 31.71 -11.41 -7.93
N GLU A 58 32.66 -11.81 -8.77
CA GLU A 58 32.72 -11.43 -10.18
C GLU A 58 31.65 -12.15 -11.02
N LYS A 59 31.41 -13.43 -10.75
CA LYS A 59 30.42 -14.23 -11.49
C LYS A 59 28.98 -14.01 -11.03
N ASN A 60 28.77 -13.59 -9.79
CA ASN A 60 27.45 -13.30 -9.24
C ASN A 60 27.45 -11.87 -8.64
N PRO A 61 26.94 -10.86 -9.38
CA PRO A 61 26.95 -9.48 -8.93
C PRO A 61 26.10 -9.24 -7.66
N LEU A 62 25.17 -10.14 -7.34
CA LEU A 62 24.34 -10.06 -6.14
C LEU A 62 25.00 -10.72 -4.91
N TYR A 63 26.12 -11.42 -5.07
CA TYR A 63 26.77 -12.19 -4.01
C TYR A 63 27.08 -11.35 -2.77
N ARG A 64 27.66 -10.16 -2.96
CA ARG A 64 28.02 -9.26 -1.86
C ARG A 64 26.79 -8.81 -1.06
N GLU A 65 25.71 -8.49 -1.76
CA GLU A 65 24.48 -8.04 -1.12
C GLU A 65 23.78 -9.18 -0.38
N VAL A 66 23.71 -10.38 -0.98
CA VAL A 66 23.18 -11.57 -0.31
C VAL A 66 23.99 -11.92 0.94
N LYS A 67 25.32 -11.81 0.89
CA LYS A 67 26.19 -12.06 2.04
C LYS A 67 25.91 -11.04 3.16
N ARG A 68 25.87 -9.76 2.83
CA ARG A 68 25.55 -8.68 3.77
C ARG A 68 24.18 -8.90 4.44
N LEU A 69 23.17 -9.25 3.65
CA LEU A 69 21.82 -9.51 4.16
C LEU A 69 21.76 -10.74 5.07
N LYS A 70 22.52 -11.80 4.77
CA LYS A 70 22.61 -12.98 5.65
C LYS A 70 23.26 -12.65 6.99
N GLU A 71 24.35 -11.87 6.99
CA GLU A 71 25.02 -11.42 8.21
C GLU A 71 24.11 -10.52 9.06
N GLU A 72 23.39 -9.59 8.42
CA GLU A 72 22.42 -8.72 9.07
C GLU A 72 21.24 -9.50 9.67
N ASN A 73 20.71 -10.49 8.94
CA ASN A 73 19.65 -11.35 9.43
C ASN A 73 20.12 -12.16 10.65
N ALA A 74 21.34 -12.71 10.62
CA ALA A 74 21.91 -13.42 11.77
C ALA A 74 22.04 -12.50 13.00
N ARG A 75 22.44 -11.22 12.81
CA ARG A 75 22.49 -10.21 13.88
C ARG A 75 21.10 -9.96 14.47
N LEU A 76 20.11 -9.70 13.62
CA LEU A 76 18.74 -9.41 14.03
C LEU A 76 18.08 -10.58 14.76
N VAL A 77 18.32 -11.82 14.31
CA VAL A 77 17.85 -13.02 15.02
C VAL A 77 18.45 -13.11 16.43
N GLY A 78 19.73 -12.76 16.59
CA GLY A 78 20.38 -12.68 17.90
C GLY A 78 19.74 -11.62 18.81
N GLU A 79 19.47 -10.44 18.27
CA GLU A 79 18.83 -9.34 19.01
C GLU A 79 17.41 -9.69 19.44
N ILE A 80 16.61 -10.30 18.56
CA ILE A 80 15.27 -10.81 18.88
C ILE A 80 15.33 -11.81 20.02
N GLN A 81 16.32 -12.71 20.02
CA GLN A 81 16.46 -13.69 21.10
C GLN A 81 16.83 -13.04 22.43
N GLN A 82 17.69 -12.02 22.41
CA GLN A 82 18.04 -11.24 23.60
C GLN A 82 16.82 -10.52 24.18
N LEU A 83 16.05 -9.82 23.33
CA LEU A 83 14.83 -9.12 23.74
C LEU A 83 13.77 -10.08 24.29
N LYS A 84 13.61 -11.26 23.67
CA LYS A 84 12.71 -12.30 24.20
C LYS A 84 13.13 -12.76 25.60
N ASN A 85 14.42 -12.98 25.82
CA ASN A 85 14.94 -13.37 27.12
C ASN A 85 14.75 -12.25 28.17
N GLU A 86 14.95 -10.99 27.78
CA GLU A 86 14.73 -9.83 28.65
C GLU A 86 13.25 -9.68 29.03
N LEU A 87 12.35 -9.83 28.06
CA LEU A 87 10.91 -9.80 28.28
C LEU A 87 10.45 -10.91 29.23
N GLU A 88 10.98 -12.12 29.10
CA GLU A 88 10.71 -13.21 30.05
C GLU A 88 11.29 -12.93 31.44
N ARG A 89 12.47 -12.30 31.55
CA ARG A 89 13.02 -11.85 32.86
C ARG A 89 12.16 -10.77 33.52
N LEU A 90 11.62 -9.85 32.75
CA LEU A 90 10.72 -8.80 33.24
C LEU A 90 9.37 -9.38 33.69
N LYS A 91 8.83 -10.35 32.96
CA LYS A 91 7.61 -11.07 33.37
C LYS A 91 7.81 -11.93 34.62
N SER A 92 8.98 -12.55 34.74
CA SER A 92 9.29 -13.49 35.83
C SER A 92 9.89 -12.83 37.07
N SER A 93 10.23 -11.54 37.03
CA SER A 93 10.55 -10.77 38.24
C SER A 93 9.26 -10.28 38.90
N PRO A 94 8.81 -10.88 40.01
CA PRO A 94 7.75 -10.32 40.81
C PRO A 94 8.41 -9.41 41.83
N SER A 95 8.61 -8.13 41.53
CA SER A 95 8.84 -7.17 42.61
C SER A 95 8.24 -5.80 42.32
N THR A 96 7.57 -5.26 43.34
CA THR A 96 7.44 -3.82 43.64
C THR A 96 6.48 -2.94 42.82
N LEU A 97 5.27 -3.42 42.50
CA LEU A 97 4.13 -2.53 42.21
C LEU A 97 2.95 -2.66 43.21
N ALA A 98 3.09 -3.49 44.24
CA ALA A 98 2.06 -3.64 45.27
C ALA A 98 1.92 -2.40 46.19
N SER A 99 2.95 -1.55 46.28
CA SER A 99 3.01 -0.37 47.18
C SER A 99 3.00 0.99 46.48
N THR A 100 2.58 1.10 45.22
CA THR A 100 2.36 2.43 44.63
C THR A 100 1.04 3.03 45.14
N PRO A 101 1.03 4.30 45.59
CA PRO A 101 -0.17 4.96 46.11
C PRO A 101 -1.29 4.98 45.05
N LYS A 102 -2.55 4.90 45.51
CA LYS A 102 -3.80 4.85 44.70
C LYS A 102 -3.79 5.59 43.34
N PRO A 103 -3.24 6.82 43.18
CA PRO A 103 -3.24 7.50 41.87
C PRO A 103 -2.48 6.78 40.74
N GLN A 104 -1.45 5.97 41.03
CA GLN A 104 -0.69 5.28 39.98
C GLN A 104 -1.37 4.01 39.46
N LYS A 105 -2.09 3.27 40.32
CA LYS A 105 -2.87 2.09 39.89
C LYS A 105 -4.01 2.47 38.96
N GLU A 106 -4.60 3.65 39.17
CA GLU A 106 -5.66 4.15 38.30
C GLU A 106 -5.12 4.62 36.94
N LYS A 107 -3.92 5.21 36.91
CA LYS A 107 -3.25 5.58 35.65
C LYS A 107 -2.90 4.33 34.82
N VAL A 108 -2.32 3.30 35.44
CA VAL A 108 -2.02 2.02 34.76
C VAL A 108 -3.29 1.33 34.30
N ALA A 109 -4.37 1.32 35.09
CA ALA A 109 -5.65 0.76 34.67
C ALA A 109 -6.32 1.56 33.54
N ARG A 110 -6.11 2.88 33.46
CA ARG A 110 -6.56 3.70 32.32
C ARG A 110 -5.75 3.39 31.06
N GLU A 111 -4.44 3.22 31.16
CA GLU A 111 -3.57 2.85 30.03
C GLU A 111 -3.91 1.44 29.51
N LEU A 112 -4.11 0.46 30.39
CA LEU A 112 -4.50 -0.90 29.99
C LEU A 112 -5.86 -0.93 29.27
N ARG A 113 -6.85 -0.17 29.75
CA ARG A 113 -8.15 -0.02 29.07
C ARG A 113 -8.03 0.70 27.73
N ARG A 114 -7.08 1.64 27.60
CA ARG A 114 -6.76 2.32 26.34
C ARG A 114 -6.26 1.32 25.31
N GLU A 115 -5.39 0.41 25.73
CA GLU A 115 -4.78 -0.61 24.89
C GLU A 115 -5.79 -1.70 24.47
N GLU A 116 -6.68 -2.12 25.36
CA GLU A 116 -7.81 -3.00 25.02
C GLU A 116 -8.73 -2.36 23.96
N VAL A 117 -9.08 -1.08 24.11
CA VAL A 117 -9.90 -0.35 23.12
C VAL A 117 -9.15 -0.17 21.80
N HIS A 118 -7.84 0.09 21.84
CA HIS A 118 -7.01 0.15 20.64
C HIS A 118 -7.00 -1.19 19.90
N GLN A 119 -6.85 -2.30 20.63
CA GLN A 119 -6.85 -3.63 20.04
C GLN A 119 -8.22 -4.03 19.48
N ILE A 120 -9.32 -3.67 20.17
CA ILE A 120 -10.69 -3.86 19.66
C ILE A 120 -10.88 -3.05 18.36
N TYR A 121 -10.39 -1.79 18.32
CA TYR A 121 -10.47 -0.95 17.14
C TYR A 121 -9.67 -1.54 15.97
N ILE A 122 -8.43 -1.99 16.20
CA ILE A 122 -7.61 -2.66 15.17
C ILE A 122 -8.25 -3.94 14.69
N ASN A 123 -8.71 -4.81 15.59
CA ASN A 123 -9.25 -6.13 15.22
C ASN A 123 -10.63 -6.06 14.55
N SER A 124 -11.39 -4.99 14.79
CA SER A 124 -12.70 -4.76 14.17
C SER A 124 -12.62 -4.04 12.84
N MET A 125 -11.47 -3.42 12.53
CA MET A 125 -11.16 -2.95 11.20
C MET A 125 -10.82 -4.15 10.33
N ASP A 126 -11.82 -4.62 9.57
CA ASP A 126 -11.56 -5.51 8.45
C ASP A 126 -10.83 -4.71 7.36
N VAL A 127 -9.50 -4.66 7.47
CA VAL A 127 -8.61 -3.92 6.57
C VAL A 127 -8.75 -4.41 5.12
N THR A 128 -9.28 -5.62 4.92
CA THR A 128 -9.52 -6.20 3.58
C THR A 128 -10.76 -5.62 2.89
N SER A 129 -11.66 -5.00 3.65
CA SER A 129 -12.86 -4.32 3.14
C SER A 129 -12.66 -2.84 2.82
N ILE A 130 -11.47 -2.30 3.11
CA ILE A 130 -11.10 -0.92 2.79
C ILE A 130 -10.67 -0.87 1.32
N PRO A 131 -11.33 -0.05 0.48
CA PRO A 131 -10.94 0.13 -0.91
C PRO A 131 -9.46 0.54 -1.01
N THR A 132 -8.69 -0.16 -1.85
CA THR A 132 -7.22 -0.06 -1.91
C THR A 132 -6.74 1.35 -2.32
N ASP A 133 -7.62 2.11 -2.98
CA ASP A 133 -7.56 3.52 -3.36
C ASP A 133 -7.47 4.51 -2.19
N LEU A 134 -7.88 4.14 -0.97
CA LEU A 134 -7.71 4.98 0.22
C LEU A 134 -6.34 4.81 0.88
N TYR A 135 -5.68 3.67 0.69
CA TYR A 135 -4.46 3.32 1.42
C TYR A 135 -3.24 4.18 1.05
N GLN A 136 -3.23 4.78 -0.13
CA GLN A 136 -2.10 5.58 -0.63
C GLN A 136 -2.41 7.08 -0.56
N GLY A 137 -1.94 7.75 0.50
CA GLY A 137 -1.75 9.22 0.50
C GLY A 137 -2.63 10.06 1.45
N GLY A 138 -3.49 9.46 2.28
CA GLY A 138 -4.28 10.28 3.22
C GLY A 138 -5.16 9.52 4.21
N ALA A 139 -5.48 8.24 3.96
CA ALA A 139 -6.32 7.49 4.89
C ALA A 139 -5.71 7.33 6.27
N HIS A 140 -4.38 7.12 6.38
CA HIS A 140 -3.74 7.02 7.69
C HIS A 140 -3.97 8.28 8.53
N ALA A 141 -3.86 9.48 7.96
CA ALA A 141 -4.15 10.74 8.65
C ALA A 141 -5.64 10.91 8.98
N VAL A 142 -6.55 10.44 8.12
CA VAL A 142 -8.00 10.44 8.38
C VAL A 142 -8.33 9.50 9.55
N PHE A 143 -7.76 8.30 9.56
CA PHE A 143 -7.93 7.31 10.61
C PHE A 143 -7.29 7.76 11.92
N GLU A 144 -6.08 8.31 11.89
CA GLU A 144 -5.38 8.83 13.06
C GLU A 144 -6.15 10.00 13.69
N ASN A 145 -6.71 10.91 12.88
CA ASN A 145 -7.55 12.00 13.38
C ASN A 145 -8.90 11.52 13.93
N ALA A 146 -9.54 10.55 13.26
CA ALA A 146 -10.77 9.93 13.76
C ALA A 146 -10.51 9.18 15.07
N TYR A 147 -9.38 8.49 15.18
CA TYR A 147 -8.94 7.78 16.37
C TYR A 147 -8.63 8.75 17.52
N LYS A 148 -7.87 9.83 17.29
CA LYS A 148 -7.61 10.87 18.31
C LYS A 148 -8.91 11.52 18.82
N LYS A 149 -9.88 11.76 17.93
CA LYS A 149 -11.22 12.25 18.32
C LYS A 149 -12.00 11.23 19.14
N LEU A 150 -11.96 9.96 18.74
CA LEU A 150 -12.60 8.87 19.48
C LEU A 150 -11.96 8.70 20.86
N GLU A 151 -10.64 8.74 20.93
CA GLU A 151 -9.86 8.66 22.17
C GLU A 151 -10.18 9.85 23.09
N SER A 152 -10.29 11.07 22.56
CA SER A 152 -10.73 12.24 23.33
C SER A 152 -12.18 12.14 23.82
N LEU A 153 -13.07 11.52 23.05
CA LEU A 153 -14.49 11.34 23.43
C LEU A 153 -14.68 10.21 24.44
N VAL A 154 -13.85 9.18 24.38
CA VAL A 154 -13.92 7.99 25.25
C VAL A 154 -13.08 8.16 26.51
N PHE A 155 -12.01 8.97 26.49
CA PHE A 155 -11.03 9.06 27.59
C PHE A 155 -10.61 10.50 27.97
N GLY A 156 -11.27 11.54 27.46
CA GLY A 156 -10.95 12.93 27.80
C GLY A 156 -11.26 13.31 29.26
N GLU A 157 -10.78 14.50 29.69
CA GLU A 157 -10.99 15.05 31.05
C GLU A 157 -12.46 15.32 31.40
N ASN A 158 -13.34 15.33 30.41
CA ASN A 158 -14.78 15.38 30.64
C ASN A 158 -15.29 13.97 30.91
N ASP A 159 -15.66 13.77 32.17
CA ASP A 159 -16.12 12.54 32.78
C ASP A 159 -17.09 11.74 31.86
N VAL A 160 -16.67 10.52 31.50
CA VAL A 160 -17.38 9.57 30.62
C VAL A 160 -18.67 9.04 31.27
N THR A 161 -18.99 9.53 32.46
CA THR A 161 -20.26 9.32 33.16
C THR A 161 -21.48 9.81 32.36
N ASP A 162 -21.32 10.61 31.31
CA ASP A 162 -22.44 10.95 30.41
C ASP A 162 -22.73 9.93 29.30
N LEU A 163 -21.75 9.09 28.90
CA LEU A 163 -22.02 7.89 28.08
C LEU A 163 -22.54 6.72 28.94
N TYR A 164 -22.28 6.78 30.24
CA TYR A 164 -22.76 5.87 31.27
C TYR A 164 -23.72 6.60 32.22
N LYS A 165 -24.94 6.92 31.78
CA LYS A 165 -26.03 7.20 32.72
C LYS A 165 -26.78 5.90 33.05
N PRO A 166 -26.38 5.11 34.06
CA PRO A 166 -27.27 4.10 34.61
C PRO A 166 -28.36 4.83 35.40
N LYS A 167 -29.41 5.30 34.71
CA LYS A 167 -30.69 5.53 35.38
C LYS A 167 -31.28 4.15 35.66
N THR A 168 -31.07 3.71 36.89
CA THR A 168 -31.78 2.65 37.63
C THR A 168 -32.80 1.83 36.83
N HIS A 169 -32.49 0.54 36.67
CA HIS A 169 -33.39 -0.58 36.41
C HIS A 169 -34.26 -0.54 35.13
N LYS A 170 -33.65 -1.02 34.04
CA LYS A 170 -34.15 -2.00 33.03
C LYS A 170 -33.33 -1.78 31.77
N THR A 171 -32.61 -2.82 31.34
CA THR A 171 -31.78 -2.93 30.12
C THR A 171 -32.15 -1.95 29.00
N ARG A 172 -31.65 -0.71 29.07
CA ARG A 172 -31.75 0.23 27.96
C ARG A 172 -30.50 0.09 27.10
N PRO A 173 -30.66 -0.03 25.78
CA PRO A 173 -29.53 -0.13 24.88
C PRO A 173 -28.73 1.18 24.86
N TYR A 174 -27.40 1.08 24.81
CA TYR A 174 -26.45 2.19 24.76
C TYR A 174 -26.61 2.97 23.46
N GLN A 175 -26.74 4.30 23.51
CA GLN A 175 -26.95 5.12 22.32
C GLN A 175 -25.63 5.69 21.78
N CYS A 176 -25.36 5.53 20.48
CA CYS A 176 -24.23 6.17 19.82
C CYS A 176 -24.50 7.67 19.64
N PRO A 177 -23.62 8.56 20.14
CA PRO A 177 -23.86 10.00 20.07
C PRO A 177 -23.75 10.56 18.64
N GLY A 178 -23.00 9.90 17.76
CA GLY A 178 -22.85 10.34 16.36
C GLY A 178 -24.08 10.01 15.50
N THR A 179 -24.73 8.87 15.73
CA THR A 179 -25.80 8.36 14.86
C THR A 179 -27.17 8.28 15.53
N GLY A 180 -27.24 8.40 16.85
CA GLY A 180 -28.46 8.20 17.64
C GLY A 180 -28.93 6.75 17.73
N LYS A 181 -28.19 5.77 17.17
CA LYS A 181 -28.56 4.35 17.19
C LYS A 181 -28.30 3.73 18.54
N ASN A 182 -29.16 2.80 18.95
CA ASN A 182 -29.02 2.09 20.23
C ASN A 182 -28.39 0.70 20.05
N PHE A 183 -27.55 0.28 21.00
CA PHE A 183 -26.75 -0.95 20.95
C PHE A 183 -26.80 -1.70 22.28
N GLY A 184 -26.75 -3.03 22.23
CA GLY A 184 -26.79 -3.87 23.43
C GLY A 184 -25.50 -3.84 24.27
N THR A 185 -24.37 -3.43 23.69
CA THR A 185 -23.07 -3.44 24.36
C THR A 185 -22.25 -2.17 24.03
N PRO A 186 -21.33 -1.73 24.91
CA PRO A 186 -20.47 -0.58 24.68
C PRO A 186 -19.56 -0.72 23.45
N GLU A 187 -19.07 -1.92 23.15
CA GLU A 187 -18.17 -2.17 22.02
C GLU A 187 -18.86 -1.81 20.70
N LYS A 188 -20.14 -2.18 20.55
CA LYS A 188 -20.93 -1.84 19.36
C LYS A 188 -21.15 -0.33 19.21
N VAL A 189 -21.21 0.41 20.32
CA VAL A 189 -21.30 1.88 20.30
C VAL A 189 -19.99 2.49 19.80
N ILE A 190 -18.86 2.00 20.30
CA ILE A 190 -17.52 2.46 19.89
C ILE A 190 -17.31 2.24 18.40
N LEU A 191 -17.69 1.06 17.88
CA LEU A 191 -17.61 0.76 16.44
C LEU A 191 -18.49 1.71 15.61
N CYS A 192 -19.74 1.93 16.04
CA CYS A 192 -20.64 2.84 15.36
C CYS A 192 -20.13 4.30 15.35
N LEU A 193 -19.54 4.74 16.47
CA LEU A 193 -18.97 6.08 16.60
C LEU A 193 -17.70 6.24 15.75
N GLY A 194 -16.84 5.21 15.74
CA GLY A 194 -15.64 5.16 14.89
C GLY A 194 -15.98 5.29 13.41
N GLY A 195 -16.94 4.47 12.92
CA GLY A 195 -17.41 4.55 11.54
C GLY A 195 -17.99 5.93 11.18
N TRP A 196 -18.80 6.50 12.06
CA TRP A 196 -19.36 7.84 11.85
C TRP A 196 -18.30 8.96 11.80
N LEU A 197 -17.28 8.90 12.66
CA LEU A 197 -16.18 9.87 12.67
C LEU A 197 -15.35 9.77 11.38
N ILE A 198 -15.07 8.56 10.90
CA ILE A 198 -14.37 8.32 9.63
C ILE A 198 -15.17 8.91 8.47
N GLU A 199 -16.47 8.60 8.36
CA GLU A 199 -17.32 9.16 7.31
C GLU A 199 -17.35 10.69 7.33
N ARG A 200 -17.44 11.28 8.52
CA ARG A 200 -17.47 12.74 8.69
C ARG A 200 -16.14 13.38 8.28
N GLU A 201 -15.02 12.75 8.62
CA GLU A 201 -13.70 13.25 8.23
C GLU A 201 -13.48 13.09 6.73
N ILE A 202 -13.90 11.98 6.11
CA ILE A 202 -13.90 11.82 4.64
C ILE A 202 -14.74 12.92 3.98
N LYS A 203 -15.96 13.18 4.47
CA LYS A 203 -16.83 14.27 3.96
C LYS A 203 -16.18 15.65 4.13
N SER A 204 -15.50 15.88 5.26
CA SER A 204 -14.75 17.11 5.56
C SER A 204 -13.54 17.29 4.63
N GLN A 205 -12.76 16.23 4.39
CA GLN A 205 -11.63 16.24 3.47
C GLN A 205 -12.07 16.44 2.03
N LYS A 206 -13.13 15.74 1.58
CA LYS A 206 -13.75 16.00 0.27
C LYS A 206 -14.13 17.47 0.13
N LYS A 207 -14.78 18.06 1.14
CA LYS A 207 -15.15 19.49 1.16
C LYS A 207 -13.94 20.45 1.20
N LYS A 208 -12.85 20.08 1.88
CA LYS A 208 -11.60 20.86 1.92
C LYS A 208 -10.82 20.78 0.61
N MET A 209 -10.81 19.63 -0.07
CA MET A 209 -10.25 19.49 -1.41
C MET A 209 -11.03 20.31 -2.44
N THR A 210 -12.35 20.48 -2.26
CA THR A 210 -13.16 21.41 -3.07
C THR A 210 -12.78 22.90 -2.89
N ILE A 211 -12.01 23.27 -1.87
CA ILE A 211 -11.80 24.69 -1.47
C ILE A 211 -10.30 25.11 -1.56
N ARG A 212 -9.37 24.26 -2.00
CA ARG A 212 -7.97 24.66 -2.10
C ARG A 212 -7.69 25.48 -3.38
N GLY A 213 -7.48 26.79 -3.18
CA GLY A 213 -6.64 27.67 -4.01
C GLY A 213 -7.17 28.08 -5.38
N ASN A 214 -7.64 29.33 -5.50
CA ASN A 214 -8.02 30.05 -6.74
C ASN A 214 -9.33 29.68 -7.46
N GLY A 215 -10.16 28.79 -6.91
CA GLY A 215 -11.51 28.54 -7.45
C GLY A 215 -11.54 27.72 -8.74
N ILE A 216 -10.41 27.11 -9.11
CA ILE A 216 -10.28 26.17 -10.23
C ILE A 216 -10.36 24.77 -9.62
N ILE A 217 -11.55 24.15 -9.69
CA ILE A 217 -11.73 22.74 -9.26
C ILE A 217 -11.13 21.84 -10.34
N GLU A 218 -9.93 21.32 -10.12
CA GLU A 218 -9.27 20.38 -11.02
C GLU A 218 -9.79 18.96 -10.78
N ILE A 219 -10.09 18.21 -11.86
CA ILE A 219 -10.49 16.80 -11.76
C ILE A 219 -9.24 15.95 -11.59
N THR A 220 -9.24 15.07 -10.60
CA THR A 220 -8.10 14.18 -10.36
C THR A 220 -8.08 13.01 -11.36
N LYS A 221 -6.94 12.33 -11.47
CA LYS A 221 -6.84 11.09 -12.26
C LYS A 221 -7.89 10.06 -11.84
N ASP A 222 -8.11 9.90 -10.54
CA ASP A 222 -9.04 8.90 -10.00
C ASP A 222 -10.49 9.28 -10.35
N GLU A 223 -10.86 10.55 -10.21
CA GLU A 223 -12.17 11.05 -10.63
C GLU A 223 -12.39 10.87 -12.13
N ALA A 224 -11.35 11.08 -12.96
CA ALA A 224 -11.42 10.80 -14.38
C ALA A 224 -11.64 9.30 -14.67
N MET A 225 -10.95 8.41 -13.93
CA MET A 225 -11.11 6.96 -14.04
C MET A 225 -12.51 6.49 -13.61
N ASP A 226 -13.12 7.13 -12.62
CA ASP A 226 -14.50 6.86 -12.20
C ASP A 226 -15.50 7.22 -13.29
N ILE A 227 -15.35 8.40 -13.90
CA ILE A 227 -16.18 8.83 -15.04
C ILE A 227 -16.05 7.83 -16.19
N PHE A 228 -14.82 7.43 -16.51
CA PHE A 228 -14.56 6.45 -17.56
C PHE A 228 -15.23 5.11 -17.26
N SER A 229 -15.07 4.58 -16.05
CA SER A 229 -15.60 3.29 -15.63
C SER A 229 -17.13 3.28 -15.64
N LEU A 230 -17.76 4.36 -15.19
CA LEU A 230 -19.21 4.51 -15.22
C LEU A 230 -19.73 4.59 -16.66
N ALA A 231 -19.07 5.38 -17.53
CA ALA A 231 -19.49 5.59 -18.90
C ALA A 231 -19.29 4.35 -19.80
N THR A 232 -18.28 3.54 -19.51
CA THR A 232 -17.92 2.33 -20.29
C THR A 232 -18.48 1.03 -19.73
N LYS A 233 -19.30 1.07 -18.67
CA LYS A 233 -19.88 -0.12 -18.02
C LYS A 233 -20.60 -1.08 -18.97
N LYS A 234 -21.15 -0.58 -20.08
CA LYS A 234 -21.87 -1.38 -21.09
C LYS A 234 -20.99 -1.91 -22.23
N VAL A 235 -19.73 -1.49 -22.32
CA VAL A 235 -18.79 -1.92 -23.37
C VAL A 235 -18.11 -3.21 -22.91
N LYS A 236 -18.52 -4.35 -23.46
CA LYS A 236 -17.99 -5.67 -23.08
C LYS A 236 -16.61 -5.95 -23.66
N ASN A 237 -16.37 -5.52 -24.91
CA ASN A 237 -15.11 -5.78 -25.60
C ASN A 237 -13.94 -5.01 -24.92
N VAL A 238 -12.96 -5.78 -24.42
CA VAL A 238 -11.83 -5.26 -23.63
C VAL A 238 -10.90 -4.39 -24.48
N GLU A 239 -10.70 -4.71 -25.76
CA GLU A 239 -9.82 -3.96 -26.65
C GLU A 239 -10.41 -2.60 -27.03
N ILE A 240 -11.72 -2.55 -27.28
CA ILE A 240 -12.44 -1.29 -27.49
C ILE A 240 -12.33 -0.43 -26.23
N ARG A 241 -12.58 -1.01 -25.05
CA ARG A 241 -12.47 -0.28 -23.77
C ARG A 241 -11.05 0.23 -23.52
N ARG A 242 -10.02 -0.56 -23.82
CA ARG A 242 -8.61 -0.13 -23.70
C ARG A 242 -8.29 1.03 -24.65
N SER A 243 -8.77 0.97 -25.89
CA SER A 243 -8.59 2.03 -26.88
C SER A 243 -9.28 3.33 -26.46
N MET A 244 -10.51 3.23 -25.96
CA MET A 244 -11.25 4.36 -25.40
C MET A 244 -10.54 4.96 -24.18
N LEU A 245 -9.97 4.13 -23.29
CA LEU A 245 -9.25 4.60 -22.11
C LEU A 245 -8.00 5.38 -22.52
N SER A 246 -7.22 4.83 -23.47
CA SER A 246 -6.01 5.48 -23.99
C SER A 246 -6.34 6.86 -24.59
N GLU A 247 -7.39 6.94 -25.42
CA GLU A 247 -7.83 8.19 -26.04
C GLU A 247 -8.36 9.20 -24.99
N TYR A 248 -9.18 8.73 -24.04
CA TYR A 248 -9.72 9.57 -22.98
C TYR A 248 -8.63 10.14 -22.07
N MET A 249 -7.71 9.29 -21.60
CA MET A 249 -6.61 9.70 -20.73
C MET A 249 -5.58 10.54 -21.47
N GLY A 250 -5.29 10.24 -22.74
CA GLY A 250 -4.35 11.04 -23.54
C GLY A 250 -4.89 12.43 -23.89
N LEU A 251 -6.21 12.59 -23.97
CA LEU A 251 -6.84 13.91 -24.22
C LEU A 251 -7.03 14.72 -22.94
N LEU A 252 -7.32 14.07 -21.80
CA LEU A 252 -7.35 14.77 -20.52
C LEU A 252 -5.94 15.12 -20.06
N PHE A 253 -5.04 14.15 -20.08
CA PHE A 253 -3.68 14.28 -19.59
C PHE A 253 -2.72 14.04 -20.76
N PRO A 254 -2.50 15.05 -21.63
CA PRO A 254 -1.56 14.91 -22.74
C PRO A 254 -0.12 14.69 -22.24
N PRO A 255 0.70 13.88 -22.95
CA PRO A 255 2.11 13.63 -22.63
C PRO A 255 2.92 14.91 -22.35
N SER A 256 2.60 16.02 -23.02
CA SER A 256 3.24 17.33 -22.86
C SER A 256 3.05 17.95 -21.47
N LEU A 257 2.00 17.58 -20.74
CA LEU A 257 1.85 17.97 -19.33
C LEU A 257 2.91 17.31 -18.46
N PHE A 258 3.41 16.13 -18.84
CA PHE A 258 4.31 15.32 -18.00
C PHE A 258 5.79 15.64 -18.18
N GLU A 259 6.20 16.34 -19.24
CA GLU A 259 7.60 16.80 -19.37
C GLU A 259 8.01 17.81 -18.29
N LYS A 260 7.02 18.40 -17.59
CA LYS A 260 7.25 19.43 -16.56
C LYS A 260 7.17 18.94 -15.11
N TYR A 261 6.70 17.73 -14.85
CA TYR A 261 6.51 17.22 -13.48
C TYR A 261 7.33 15.96 -13.24
N GLU A 262 8.12 15.93 -12.17
CA GLU A 262 8.98 14.80 -11.80
C GLU A 262 8.18 13.54 -11.39
N THR A 263 6.88 13.67 -11.10
CA THR A 263 6.02 12.54 -10.69
C THR A 263 4.61 12.60 -11.28
N TYR A 264 4.01 11.42 -11.51
CA TYR A 264 2.65 11.23 -12.05
C TYR A 264 1.51 11.89 -11.24
N GLN A 265 1.79 12.37 -10.02
CA GLN A 265 0.76 12.82 -9.06
C GLN A 265 0.40 14.32 -9.17
N GLU A 266 1.17 15.11 -9.93
CA GLU A 266 1.02 16.58 -9.95
C GLU A 266 0.59 17.17 -11.31
N ALA A 267 0.30 16.34 -12.31
CA ALA A 267 -0.15 16.82 -13.62
C ALA A 267 -1.55 17.47 -13.50
N SER A 268 -1.55 18.80 -13.40
CA SER A 268 -2.73 19.65 -13.33
C SER A 268 -3.34 19.86 -14.73
N LEU A 269 -4.67 19.87 -14.82
CA LEU A 269 -5.44 20.09 -16.05
C LEU A 269 -5.52 21.56 -16.47
N THR A 270 -4.49 22.33 -16.16
CA THR A 270 -4.41 23.76 -16.44
C THR A 270 -4.60 24.07 -17.93
N ASP A 271 -4.18 23.17 -18.81
CA ASP A 271 -4.33 23.32 -20.27
C ASP A 271 -5.78 23.22 -20.76
N LEU A 272 -6.70 22.64 -19.97
CA LEU A 272 -8.12 22.63 -20.30
C LEU A 272 -8.86 23.87 -19.82
N TYR A 273 -8.23 24.73 -19.02
CA TYR A 273 -8.87 25.93 -18.48
C TYR A 273 -8.58 27.16 -19.34
N ASP A 274 -9.63 27.67 -19.99
CA ASP A 274 -9.56 28.92 -20.74
C ASP A 274 -9.59 30.12 -19.78
N GLN A 275 -8.43 30.77 -19.63
CA GLN A 275 -8.27 31.91 -18.73
C GLN A 275 -9.16 33.10 -19.09
N GLU A 276 -9.47 33.29 -20.38
CA GLU A 276 -10.29 34.42 -20.83
C GLU A 276 -11.76 34.20 -20.45
N SER A 277 -12.30 33.02 -20.72
CA SER A 277 -13.69 32.72 -20.41
C SER A 277 -13.94 32.19 -18.99
N LYS A 278 -12.87 31.90 -18.24
CA LYS A 278 -12.90 31.27 -16.92
C LYS A 278 -13.69 29.96 -16.91
N LYS A 279 -13.58 29.18 -17.99
CA LYS A 279 -14.30 27.92 -18.19
C LYS A 279 -13.34 26.84 -18.67
N TYR A 280 -13.71 25.60 -18.40
CA TYR A 280 -13.00 24.45 -18.93
C TYR A 280 -13.46 24.15 -20.35
N ILE A 281 -12.55 23.78 -21.25
CA ILE A 281 -12.85 23.42 -22.63
C ILE A 281 -12.68 21.92 -22.79
N CYS A 282 -13.71 21.25 -23.31
CA CYS A 282 -13.57 19.85 -23.74
C CYS A 282 -12.64 19.79 -24.96
N PRO A 283 -11.54 19.01 -24.92
CA PRO A 283 -10.53 19.03 -25.98
C PRO A 283 -11.05 18.50 -27.33
N MET A 284 -12.06 17.63 -27.30
CA MET A 284 -12.62 17.03 -28.52
C MET A 284 -13.80 17.80 -29.12
N THR A 285 -14.62 18.43 -28.27
CA THR A 285 -15.86 19.13 -28.73
C THR A 285 -15.75 20.65 -28.69
N HIS A 286 -14.67 21.17 -28.10
CA HIS A 286 -14.47 22.59 -27.79
C HIS A 286 -15.59 23.22 -26.95
N LYS A 287 -16.45 22.39 -26.33
CA LYS A 287 -17.55 22.87 -25.49
C LYS A 287 -17.00 23.47 -24.20
N LYS A 288 -17.40 24.71 -23.90
CA LYS A 288 -17.08 25.39 -22.65
C LYS A 288 -17.96 24.89 -21.50
N CYS A 289 -17.34 24.43 -20.43
CA CYS A 289 -17.92 23.79 -19.26
C CYS A 289 -17.58 24.59 -17.99
N ARG A 290 -18.51 24.58 -17.02
CA ARG A 290 -18.34 25.32 -15.76
C ARG A 290 -17.35 24.67 -14.80
N THR A 291 -17.16 23.36 -14.93
CA THR A 291 -16.26 22.56 -14.10
C THR A 291 -15.45 21.62 -14.98
N SER A 292 -14.30 21.20 -14.49
CA SER A 292 -13.43 20.20 -15.12
C SER A 292 -14.13 18.86 -15.27
N THR A 293 -14.93 18.45 -14.27
CA THR A 293 -15.79 17.26 -14.32
C THR A 293 -16.75 17.27 -15.52
N LEU A 294 -17.41 18.41 -15.78
CA LEU A 294 -18.32 18.53 -16.92
C LEU A 294 -17.57 18.53 -18.27
N ALA A 295 -16.33 19.03 -18.30
CA ALA A 295 -15.49 18.93 -19.48
C ALA A 295 -15.09 17.46 -19.74
N ALA A 296 -14.70 16.73 -18.70
CA ALA A 296 -14.37 15.30 -18.77
C ALA A 296 -15.58 14.44 -19.18
N GLU A 297 -16.76 14.68 -18.61
CA GLU A 297 -18.01 14.03 -19.04
C GLU A 297 -18.35 14.35 -20.50
N SER A 298 -18.16 15.60 -20.93
CA SER A 298 -18.38 16.01 -22.32
C SER A 298 -17.42 15.30 -23.28
N LEU A 299 -16.16 15.13 -22.88
CA LEU A 299 -15.16 14.38 -23.64
C LEU A 299 -15.55 12.90 -23.74
N MET A 300 -15.91 12.29 -22.61
CA MET A 300 -16.31 10.87 -22.58
C MET A 300 -17.53 10.61 -23.47
N LYS A 301 -18.52 11.52 -23.48
CA LYS A 301 -19.68 11.44 -24.39
C LYS A 301 -19.26 11.50 -25.86
N ALA A 302 -18.29 12.35 -26.21
CA ALA A 302 -17.79 12.46 -27.57
C ALA A 302 -17.03 11.19 -28.02
N ILE A 303 -16.19 10.64 -27.15
CA ILE A 303 -15.50 9.37 -27.39
C ILE A 303 -16.52 8.24 -27.55
N LEU A 304 -17.51 8.11 -26.67
CA LEU A 304 -18.60 7.13 -26.84
C LEU A 304 -19.32 7.26 -28.19
N GLY A 305 -19.59 8.49 -28.62
CA GLY A 305 -20.19 8.77 -29.94
C GLY A 305 -19.30 8.30 -31.09
N LYS A 306 -17.98 8.50 -31.00
CA LYS A 306 -17.01 8.04 -32.00
C LYS A 306 -16.97 6.51 -32.12
N TYR A 307 -16.99 5.80 -30.98
CA TYR A 307 -16.92 4.33 -30.94
C TYR A 307 -18.29 3.66 -31.12
N LYS A 308 -19.40 4.41 -31.16
CA LYS A 308 -20.76 3.85 -31.23
C LYS A 308 -20.94 2.83 -32.37
N LYS A 309 -20.48 3.17 -33.59
CA LYS A 309 -20.57 2.26 -34.75
C LYS A 309 -19.74 0.98 -34.58
N VAL A 310 -18.57 1.08 -33.93
CA VAL A 310 -17.70 -0.08 -33.68
C VAL A 310 -18.30 -0.99 -32.62
N ILE A 311 -18.90 -0.40 -31.59
CA ILE A 311 -19.58 -1.14 -30.52
C ILE A 311 -20.81 -1.89 -31.06
N GLU A 312 -21.58 -1.27 -31.95
CA GLU A 312 -22.76 -1.89 -32.58
C GLU A 312 -22.40 -3.08 -33.48
N VAL A 313 -21.30 -2.99 -34.25
CA VAL A 313 -20.87 -4.10 -35.11
C VAL A 313 -20.40 -5.31 -34.30
N VAL A 314 -19.70 -5.08 -33.18
CA VAL A 314 -19.15 -6.18 -32.37
C VAL A 314 -20.23 -6.84 -31.48
N SER A 315 -21.33 -6.15 -31.16
CA SER A 315 -22.37 -6.74 -30.31
C SER A 315 -23.24 -7.80 -30.98
N ASP A 316 -23.23 -7.88 -32.31
CA ASP A 316 -24.11 -8.77 -33.07
C ASP A 316 -23.46 -10.14 -33.37
N ASP A 317 -22.13 -10.26 -33.25
CA ASP A 317 -21.37 -11.46 -33.67
C ASP A 317 -20.87 -12.36 -32.51
N ASP A 318 -21.04 -11.94 -31.26
CA ASP A 318 -20.42 -12.62 -30.10
C ASP A 318 -21.17 -13.86 -29.57
N ASP A 319 -22.37 -14.18 -30.08
CA ASP A 319 -23.09 -15.41 -29.68
C ASP A 319 -22.70 -16.64 -30.52
N ASP A 320 -22.08 -16.49 -31.70
CA ASP A 320 -21.72 -17.63 -32.56
C ASP A 320 -20.21 -17.98 -32.58
N PHE A 321 -19.32 -17.09 -32.09
CA PHE A 321 -17.88 -17.35 -32.14
C PHE A 321 -17.41 -18.48 -31.20
N TYR A 322 -18.16 -18.76 -30.13
CA TYR A 322 -17.85 -19.89 -29.23
C TYR A 322 -18.42 -21.24 -29.70
N LYS A 323 -19.14 -21.28 -30.82
CA LYS A 323 -19.78 -22.52 -31.32
C LYS A 323 -18.86 -23.41 -32.15
N TYR A 324 -17.64 -22.96 -32.45
CA TYR A 324 -16.65 -23.67 -33.28
C TYR A 324 -15.39 -24.08 -32.51
N MET A 325 -15.43 -24.07 -31.17
CA MET A 325 -14.33 -24.48 -30.29
C MET A 325 -14.78 -25.61 -29.34
N ASP A 326 -15.53 -26.59 -29.88
CA ASP A 326 -15.71 -27.93 -29.28
C ASP A 326 -14.86 -28.97 -30.03
#